data_AF-A0A5C7UZ63-F1
#
_entry.id   AF-A0A5C7UZ63-F1
#
_cell.length_a   1.000
_cell.length_b   1.000
_cell.length_c   1.000
_cell.angle_alpha   90.00
_cell.angle_beta   90.00
_cell.angle_gamma   90.00
#
_symmetry.space_group_name_H-M   'P 1'
#
loop_
_entity.id
_entity.type
_entity.pdbx_description
1 polymer ?
#
loop_
_entity_poly.entity_id
_entity_poly.type
_entity_poly.pdbx_seq_one_letter_code
_entity_poly.pdbx_strand_id
1 'polypeptide(L)' 'ESVRLLGVLERQLQGRDWVLGSDYSIADIAIFPWVRNLVGFYEAGELVGFERFVQVRRVLDAFVARPAVQRGLQVPAA' A
#
# COMPACT_ATOMS: atom_id res chain seq x y z
N GLU A 1 -15.21 -5.88 -5.49
CA GLU A 1 -14.93 -5.39 -4.12
C GLU A 1 -13.63 -4.59 -4.00
N SER A 2 -12.47 -5.09 -4.45
CA SER A 2 -11.16 -4.45 -4.25
C SER A 2 -11.08 -2.98 -4.72
N VAL A 3 -11.70 -2.65 -5.85
CA VAL A 3 -11.78 -1.25 -6.35
C VAL A 3 -12.44 -0.31 -5.35
N ARG A 4 -13.50 -0.76 -4.66
CA ARG A 4 -14.20 0.04 -3.65
C ARG A 4 -13.31 0.32 -2.45
N LEU A 5 -12.58 -0.69 -1.98
CA LEU A 5 -11.64 -0.57 -0.86
C LEU A 5 -10.47 0.36 -1.20
N LEU A 6 -9.89 0.21 -2.40
CA LEU A 6 -8.85 1.13 -2.90
C LEU A 6 -9.37 2.57 -2.97
N GLY A 7 -10.63 2.79 -3.38
CA GLY A 7 -11.23 4.12 -3.39
C GLY A 7 -11.45 4.72 -1.99
N VAL A 8 -11.70 3.91 -0.96
CA VAL A 8 -11.75 4.39 0.44
C VAL A 8 -10.35 4.81 0.90
N LEU A 9 -9.35 3.96 0.64
CA LEU A 9 -7.97 4.24 1.03
C LEU A 9 -7.42 5.48 0.30
N GLU A 10 -7.69 5.63 -0.99
CA GLU A 10 -7.30 6.80 -1.80
C GLU A 10 -7.80 8.10 -1.17
N ARG A 11 -9.08 8.16 -0.79
CA ARG A 11 -9.65 9.34 -0.12
C ARG A 11 -9.03 9.57 1.26
N GLN A 12 -8.80 8.51 2.02
CA GLN A 12 -8.18 8.62 3.35
C GLN A 12 -6.77 9.21 3.28
N LEU A 13 -6.01 8.90 2.24
CA LEU A 13 -4.62 9.35 2.06
C LEU A 13 -4.48 10.75 1.45
N GLN A 14 -5.58 11.42 1.10
CA GLN A 14 -5.53 12.79 0.58
C GLN A 14 -5.01 13.74 1.67
N GLY A 15 -3.88 14.41 1.37
CA GLY A 15 -3.24 15.35 2.30
C GLY A 15 -2.59 14.70 3.52
N ARG A 16 -2.36 13.37 3.51
CA ARG A 16 -1.71 12.65 4.61
C ARG A 16 -0.49 11.89 4.13
N ASP A 17 0.57 11.85 4.93
CA ASP A 17 1.77 11.07 4.59
C ASP A 17 1.51 9.57 4.73
N TRP A 18 0.74 9.20 5.76
CA TRP A 18 0.35 7.84 6.15
C TRP A 18 -1.15 7.77 6.50
N VAL A 19 -1.66 6.57 6.75
CA VAL A 19 -3.10 6.34 6.98
C VAL A 19 -3.66 7.18 8.14
N LEU A 20 -2.87 7.42 9.20
CA LEU A 20 -3.29 8.19 10.37
C LEU A 20 -2.87 9.67 10.36
N GLY A 21 -2.21 10.17 9.30
CA GLY A 21 -1.73 11.56 9.23
C GLY A 21 -0.26 11.63 8.86
N SER A 22 0.54 12.35 9.64
CA SER A 22 2.00 12.46 9.45
C SER A 22 2.78 11.23 9.89
N ASP A 23 2.21 10.46 10.84
CA ASP A 23 2.96 9.43 11.55
C ASP A 23 2.72 8.05 10.95
N TYR A 24 3.82 7.34 10.68
CA TYR A 24 3.78 5.94 10.28
C TYR A 24 3.29 5.07 11.44
N SER A 25 2.34 4.18 11.16
CA SER A 25 1.64 3.43 12.19
C SER A 25 1.46 1.96 11.81
N ILE A 26 0.93 1.18 12.77
CA ILE A 26 0.53 -0.20 12.52
C ILE A 26 -0.58 -0.33 11.45
N ALA A 27 -1.35 0.73 11.18
CA ALA A 27 -2.32 0.71 10.10
C ALA A 27 -1.64 0.56 8.74
N ASP A 28 -0.53 1.28 8.52
CA ASP A 28 0.25 1.20 7.29
C ASP A 28 0.90 -0.19 7.14
N ILE A 29 1.43 -0.72 8.24
CA ILE A 29 1.99 -2.08 8.32
C ILE A 29 0.95 -3.13 7.95
N ALA A 30 -0.30 -2.98 8.40
CA ALA A 30 -1.36 -3.94 8.13
C ALA A 30 -1.92 -3.83 6.69
N ILE A 31 -1.94 -2.63 6.11
CA ILE A 31 -2.61 -2.36 4.83
C ILE A 31 -1.68 -2.56 3.63
N PHE A 32 -0.49 -1.92 3.63
CA PHE A 32 0.32 -1.83 2.42
C PHE A 32 0.95 -3.14 1.92
N PRO A 33 1.24 -4.16 2.76
CA PRO A 33 1.61 -5.48 2.25
C PRO A 33 0.53 -6.10 1.36
N TRP A 34 -0.76 -5.91 1.68
CA TRP A 34 -1.87 -6.38 0.85
C TRP A 34 -1.96 -5.62 -0.47
N VAL A 35 -1.74 -4.31 -0.45
CA VAL A 35 -1.71 -3.50 -1.68
C VAL A 35 -0.54 -3.94 -2.58
N ARG A 36 0.66 -4.13 -2.03
CA ARG A 36 1.83 -4.65 -2.75
C ARG A 36 1.53 -5.99 -3.42
N ASN A 37 0.93 -6.92 -2.67
CA ASN A 37 0.64 -8.26 -3.17
C ASN A 37 -0.41 -8.24 -4.29
N LEU A 38 -1.44 -7.38 -4.16
CA LEU A 38 -2.49 -7.21 -5.17
C LEU A 38 -1.93 -6.78 -6.53
N VAL A 39 -1.03 -5.80 -6.56
CA VAL A 39 -0.49 -5.23 -7.81
C VAL A 39 0.74 -5.97 -8.33
N GLY A 40 1.45 -6.67 -7.46
CA GLY A 40 2.63 -7.49 -7.79
C GLY A 40 2.26 -8.95 -8.02
N PHE A 41 2.33 -9.75 -6.96
CA PHE A 41 2.20 -11.22 -7.04
C PHE A 41 0.87 -11.71 -7.63
N TYR A 42 -0.24 -11.01 -7.37
CA TYR A 42 -1.53 -11.36 -7.97
C TYR A 42 -1.75 -10.76 -9.37
N GLU A 43 -0.83 -9.90 -9.83
CA GLU A 43 -0.88 -9.26 -11.16
C GLU A 43 -2.23 -8.55 -11.45
N ALA A 44 -2.98 -8.16 -10.41
CA ALA A 44 -4.33 -7.64 -10.55
C ALA A 44 -4.38 -6.11 -10.73
N GLY A 45 -3.22 -5.47 -10.94
CA GLY A 45 -3.09 -4.01 -11.06
C GLY A 45 -3.94 -3.42 -12.19
N GLU A 46 -3.90 -4.03 -13.38
CA GLU A 46 -4.73 -3.61 -14.51
C GLU A 46 -6.22 -3.84 -14.25
N LEU A 47 -6.58 -5.00 -13.70
CA LEU A 47 -7.97 -5.37 -13.41
C LEU A 47 -8.65 -4.38 -12.45
N VAL A 48 -7.92 -3.86 -11.46
CA VAL A 48 -8.46 -2.86 -10.52
C VAL A 48 -8.25 -1.42 -11.00
N GLY A 49 -7.59 -1.22 -12.14
CA GLY A 49 -7.21 0.09 -12.68
C GLY A 49 -6.33 0.87 -11.71
N PHE A 50 -5.29 0.25 -11.18
CA PHE A 50 -4.51 0.77 -10.04
C PHE A 50 -3.92 2.17 -10.28
N GLU A 51 -3.56 2.49 -11.53
CA GLU A 51 -2.94 3.77 -11.90
C GLU A 51 -3.75 5.02 -11.54
N ARG A 52 -5.08 4.89 -11.35
CA ARG A 52 -5.92 6.02 -10.94
C ARG A 52 -5.84 6.35 -9.44
N PHE A 53 -5.29 5.45 -8.62
CA PHE A 53 -5.18 5.63 -7.17
C PHE A 53 -3.81 6.22 -6.82
N VAL A 54 -3.64 7.50 -7.16
CA VAL A 54 -2.35 8.22 -7.09
C VAL A 54 -1.84 8.30 -5.65
N GLN A 55 -2.72 8.53 -4.66
CA GLN A 55 -2.31 8.59 -3.26
C GLN A 55 -1.95 7.21 -2.73
N VAL A 56 -2.71 6.17 -3.08
CA VAL A 56 -2.36 4.79 -2.70
C VAL A 56 -1.00 4.40 -3.27
N ARG A 57 -0.73 4.71 -4.55
CA ARG A 57 0.57 4.43 -5.17
C ARG A 57 1.70 5.19 -4.48
N ARG A 58 1.53 6.50 -4.22
CA ARG A 58 2.53 7.32 -3.52
C ARG A 58 2.93 6.71 -2.17
N VAL A 59 1.96 6.29 -1.37
CA VAL A 59 2.24 5.73 -0.04
C VAL A 59 2.76 4.30 -0.13
N LEU A 60 2.32 3.51 -1.10
CA LEU A 60 2.91 2.20 -1.38
C LEU A 60 4.40 2.32 -1.71
N ASP A 61 4.78 3.25 -2.59
CA ASP A 61 6.17 3.49 -2.97
C ASP A 61 7.02 3.89 -1.76
N ALA A 62 6.50 4.82 -0.94
CA ALA A 62 7.16 5.20 0.31
C ALA A 62 7.27 4.03 1.30
N PHE A 63 6.25 3.16 1.39
CA PHE A 63 6.23 1.99 2.26
C PHE A 63 7.30 0.98 1.88
N VAL A 64 7.38 0.59 0.60
CA VAL A 64 8.32 -0.45 0.13
C VAL A 64 9.78 0.04 0.09
N ALA A 65 10.00 1.36 0.09
CA ALA A 65 11.33 1.95 0.22
C ALA A 65 11.92 1.85 1.63
N ARG A 66 11.12 1.52 2.66
CA ARG A 66 11.59 1.47 4.06
C ARG A 66 12.49 0.26 4.28
N PRO A 67 13.72 0.42 4.83
CA PRO A 67 14.63 -0.70 5.08
C PRO A 67 14.04 -1.81 5.96
N ALA A 68 13.22 -1.45 6.95
CA ALA A 68 12.55 -2.42 7.82
C ALA A 68 11.48 -3.23 7.08
N VAL A 69 10.75 -2.62 6.15
CA VAL A 69 9.76 -3.31 5.31
C VAL A 69 10.46 -4.29 4.38
N GLN A 70 11.55 -3.86 3.72
CA GLN A 70 12.34 -4.74 2.84
C GLN A 70 12.87 -5.97 3.57
N ARG A 71 13.40 -5.79 4.80
CA ARG A 71 13.80 -6.92 5.65
C ARG A 71 12.63 -7.82 6.02
N GLY A 72 11.52 -7.23 6.49
CA GLY A 72 10.35 -7.99 6.95
C GLY A 72 9.69 -8.82 5.84
N LEU A 73 9.70 -8.33 4.59
CA LEU A 73 9.16 -9.04 3.43
C LEU A 73 9.95 -10.30 3.05
N GLN A 74 11.16 -10.49 3.60
CA GLN A 74 12.04 -11.63 3.33
C GLN A 74 12.12 -12.60 4.53
N VAL A 75 11.20 -12.48 5.50
CA VAL A 75 11.18 -13.30 6.72
C VAL A 75 9.90 -14.15 6.78
N PRO A 76 9.97 -15.46 7.12
CA PRO A 76 11.21 -16.22 7.30
C PRO A 76 11.99 -16.32 5.99
N ALA A 77 13.32 -16.33 6.10
CA ALA A 77 14.16 -16.61 4.95
C ALA A 77 13.95 -18.09 4.56
N ALA A 78 13.87 -18.35 3.25
CA ALA A 78 13.81 -19.70 2.70
C ALA A 78 15.05 -20.51 3.04
#